data_AF-A0A238Y137-F1
#
_entry.id   AF-A0A238Y137-F1
#
_cell.length_a   1.000
_cell.length_b   1.000
_cell.length_c   1.000
_cell.angle_alpha   90.00
_cell.angle_beta   90.00
_cell.angle_gamma   90.00
#
_symmetry.space_group_name_H-M   'P 1'
#
loop_
_entity.id
_entity.type
_entity.pdbx_description
1 polymer ?
#
loop_
_entity_poly.entity_id
_entity_poly.type
_entity_poly.pdbx_seq_one_letter_code
_entity_poly.pdbx_strand_id
1 'polypeptide(L)'
;MSEAPFPVGSYVTNSKVPDWGTGKVLALGDQGKRQVLFEFGGVRLMPMDVLLAASAPQRHPLFSRVDARTDVRGVRSFLQLEKAFTDAFTQGFEDPAYLSSEREYKVAAAAQMAELCSSGELASLLAQGAHAEVCERAKRLVSKTNLIFPNEKMALSDGLKRGEAEQRRFATAFFDVLYGDGDFGPRFEAFATVLEELDALKWTTATYFLFLAHPDRHPFVKPSNMQEAAKAYAFDIGYDSRPNWRSYSRMQDFVRYVAGVLERRGGMAPRDCIDVQGFIWCSLQAVSARKG
;
A
#
# COMPACT_ATOMS: atom_id res chain seq x y z
N MET A 1 -38.48 -9.65 -23.28
CA MET A 1 -38.28 -9.57 -21.81
C MET A 1 -37.57 -8.26 -21.52
N SER A 2 -38.18 -7.35 -20.78
CA SER A 2 -37.51 -6.12 -20.33
C SER A 2 -36.33 -6.51 -19.46
N GLU A 3 -35.13 -6.02 -19.77
CA GLU A 3 -33.96 -6.18 -18.92
C GLU A 3 -34.26 -5.57 -17.54
N ALA A 4 -33.86 -6.25 -16.46
CA ALA A 4 -34.11 -5.73 -15.11
C ALA A 4 -33.32 -4.43 -14.92
N PRO A 5 -33.93 -3.34 -14.40
CA PRO A 5 -33.22 -2.07 -14.22
C PRO A 5 -32.00 -2.27 -13.32
N PHE A 6 -30.88 -1.66 -13.70
CA PHE A 6 -29.58 -1.82 -13.03
C PHE A 6 -29.11 -3.29 -12.93
N PRO A 7 -28.80 -3.95 -14.05
CA PRO A 7 -28.26 -5.31 -14.04
C PRO A 7 -26.88 -5.37 -13.37
N VAL A 8 -26.42 -6.58 -13.02
CA VAL A 8 -25.07 -6.79 -12.47
C VAL A 8 -24.01 -6.25 -13.43
N GLY A 9 -23.03 -5.53 -12.89
CA GLY A 9 -21.99 -4.84 -13.66
C GLY A 9 -22.33 -3.40 -14.07
N SER A 10 -23.60 -2.98 -13.96
CA SER A 10 -23.99 -1.59 -14.20
C SER A 10 -23.48 -0.64 -13.12
N TYR A 11 -23.42 0.64 -13.46
CA TYR A 11 -22.95 1.71 -12.59
C TYR A 11 -24.11 2.61 -12.17
N VAL A 12 -24.11 2.99 -10.90
CA VAL A 12 -25.19 3.77 -10.28
C VAL A 12 -24.63 4.80 -9.29
N THR A 13 -25.40 5.84 -9.01
CA THR A 13 -25.22 6.69 -7.82
C THR A 13 -26.43 6.56 -6.91
N ASN A 14 -26.33 7.08 -5.68
CA ASN A 14 -27.44 7.13 -4.74
C ASN A 14 -28.08 8.53 -4.74
N SER A 15 -29.40 8.62 -4.94
CA SER A 15 -30.12 9.90 -4.99
C SER A 15 -30.23 10.61 -3.64
N LYS A 16 -30.12 9.86 -2.53
CA LYS A 16 -30.26 10.38 -1.15
C LYS A 16 -28.92 10.62 -0.47
N VAL A 17 -27.86 9.93 -0.90
CA VAL A 17 -26.52 10.03 -0.31
C VAL A 17 -25.46 10.17 -1.41
N PRO A 18 -25.36 11.35 -2.05
CA PRO A 18 -24.43 11.58 -3.15
C PRO A 18 -22.96 11.32 -2.77
N ASP A 19 -22.60 11.54 -1.50
CA ASP A 19 -21.25 11.38 -0.95
C ASP A 19 -20.69 9.96 -1.02
N TRP A 20 -21.53 8.95 -1.28
CA TRP A 20 -21.07 7.59 -1.55
C TRP A 20 -20.33 7.45 -2.88
N GLY A 21 -20.51 8.42 -3.80
CA GLY A 21 -19.90 8.43 -5.11
C GLY A 21 -20.54 7.42 -6.07
N THR A 22 -19.78 7.07 -7.11
CA THR A 22 -20.19 6.04 -8.07
C THR A 22 -20.17 4.67 -7.40
N GLY A 23 -21.14 3.82 -7.71
CA GLY A 23 -21.18 2.44 -7.29
C GLY A 23 -21.33 1.48 -8.46
N LYS A 24 -20.85 0.25 -8.27
CA LYS A 24 -21.00 -0.86 -9.20
C LYS A 24 -21.95 -1.91 -8.62
N VAL A 25 -22.96 -2.31 -9.38
CA VAL A 25 -23.89 -3.37 -8.98
C VAL A 25 -23.17 -4.73 -9.06
N LEU A 26 -23.10 -5.44 -7.94
CA LEU A 26 -22.40 -6.73 -7.84
C LEU A 26 -23.33 -7.93 -7.85
N ALA A 27 -24.54 -7.77 -7.28
CA ALA A 27 -25.53 -8.83 -7.24
C ALA A 27 -26.96 -8.26 -7.19
N LEU A 28 -27.91 -9.08 -7.64
CA LEU A 28 -29.34 -8.84 -7.44
C LEU A 28 -29.74 -9.50 -6.12
N GLY A 29 -30.29 -8.71 -5.19
CA GLY A 29 -30.76 -9.20 -3.90
C GLY A 29 -32.25 -9.48 -3.91
N ASP A 30 -32.74 -9.99 -2.77
CA ASP A 30 -34.16 -10.27 -2.57
C ASP A 30 -35.03 -9.02 -2.75
N GLN A 31 -36.29 -9.25 -3.12
CA GLN A 31 -37.30 -8.20 -3.32
C GLN A 31 -36.85 -7.12 -4.33
N GLY A 32 -35.99 -7.49 -5.29
CA GLY A 32 -35.53 -6.58 -6.33
C GLY A 32 -34.50 -5.56 -5.86
N LYS A 33 -33.88 -5.72 -4.68
CA LYS A 33 -32.78 -4.86 -4.24
C LYS A 33 -31.50 -5.12 -5.06
N ARG A 34 -30.53 -4.22 -4.98
CA ARG A 34 -29.21 -4.35 -5.60
C ARG A 34 -28.13 -4.30 -4.54
N GLN A 35 -27.22 -5.27 -4.53
CA GLN A 35 -25.99 -5.16 -3.77
C GLN A 35 -25.02 -4.32 -4.59
N VAL A 36 -24.68 -3.14 -4.08
CA VAL A 36 -23.84 -2.15 -4.76
C VAL A 36 -22.59 -1.89 -3.93
N LEU A 37 -21.42 -1.95 -4.55
CA LEU A 37 -20.19 -1.41 -3.98
C LEU A 37 -20.04 0.04 -4.42
N PHE A 38 -20.24 0.99 -3.51
CA PHE A 38 -19.98 2.40 -3.72
C PHE A 38 -18.52 2.73 -3.39
N GLU A 39 -17.89 3.61 -4.19
CA GLU A 39 -16.48 3.99 -4.06
C GLU A 39 -16.14 4.47 -2.64
N PHE A 40 -16.99 5.31 -2.05
CA PHE A 40 -16.79 5.84 -0.69
C PHE A 40 -17.76 5.23 0.33
N GLY A 41 -18.94 4.82 -0.12
CA GLY A 41 -19.96 4.20 0.74
C GLY A 41 -19.63 2.76 1.17
N GLY A 42 -18.76 2.06 0.44
CA GLY A 42 -18.58 0.62 0.59
C GLY A 42 -19.81 -0.15 0.12
N VAL A 43 -20.00 -1.37 0.63
CA VAL A 43 -21.07 -2.28 0.15
C VAL A 43 -22.39 -1.94 0.81
N ARG A 44 -23.47 -1.82 0.02
CA ARG A 44 -24.84 -1.59 0.49
C ARG A 44 -25.85 -2.43 -0.27
N LEU A 45 -26.94 -2.78 0.39
CA LEU A 45 -28.13 -3.36 -0.25
C LEU A 45 -29.16 -2.26 -0.45
N MET A 46 -29.45 -1.91 -1.70
CA MET A 46 -30.23 -0.73 -2.06
C MET A 46 -31.54 -1.10 -2.76
N PRO A 47 -32.68 -0.47 -2.40
CA PRO A 47 -33.86 -0.49 -3.26
C PRO A 47 -33.60 0.32 -4.54
N MET A 48 -34.32 -0.01 -5.63
CA MET A 48 -34.04 0.56 -6.95
C MET A 48 -34.48 2.04 -7.08
N ASP A 49 -35.46 2.47 -6.30
CA ASP A 49 -36.02 3.83 -6.31
C ASP A 49 -35.04 4.92 -5.85
N VAL A 50 -33.97 4.54 -5.14
CA VAL A 50 -32.90 5.44 -4.70
C VAL A 50 -31.64 5.35 -5.56
N LEU A 51 -31.65 4.54 -6.62
CA LEU A 51 -30.53 4.40 -7.53
C LEU A 51 -30.76 5.23 -8.80
N LEU A 52 -29.73 5.95 -9.22
CA LEU A 52 -29.70 6.67 -10.49
C LEU A 52 -28.64 6.03 -11.38
N ALA A 53 -28.91 5.91 -12.69
CA ALA A 53 -27.94 5.38 -13.63
C ALA A 53 -26.71 6.30 -13.71
N ALA A 54 -25.52 5.70 -13.74
CA ALA A 54 -24.26 6.40 -13.89
C ALA A 54 -23.46 5.80 -15.05
N SER A 55 -22.63 6.62 -15.68
CA SER A 55 -21.69 6.15 -16.70
C SER A 55 -20.57 5.33 -16.06
N ALA A 56 -20.08 4.32 -16.78
CA ALA A 56 -18.91 3.57 -16.35
C ALA A 56 -17.69 4.50 -16.26
N PRO A 57 -16.99 4.56 -15.11
CA PRO A 57 -15.82 5.40 -14.99
C PRO A 57 -14.66 4.81 -15.82
N GLN A 58 -13.98 5.67 -16.59
CA GLN A 58 -12.89 5.23 -17.44
C GLN A 58 -11.68 4.80 -16.60
N ARG A 59 -11.20 3.56 -16.81
CA ARG A 59 -9.97 3.01 -16.21
C ARG A 59 -9.89 3.18 -14.68
N HIS A 60 -11.02 3.11 -13.98
CA HIS A 60 -11.06 3.32 -12.54
C HIS A 60 -10.27 2.22 -11.78
N PRO A 61 -9.29 2.56 -10.92
CA PRO A 61 -8.42 1.58 -10.26
C PRO A 61 -9.19 0.49 -9.49
N LEU A 62 -10.17 0.87 -8.67
CA LEU A 62 -11.06 -0.05 -7.96
C LEU A 62 -11.97 -0.86 -8.91
N PHE A 63 -12.89 -0.19 -9.64
CA PHE A 63 -13.93 -0.88 -10.40
C PHE A 63 -13.44 -1.67 -11.62
N SER A 64 -12.21 -1.46 -12.08
CA SER A 64 -11.60 -2.22 -13.18
C SER A 64 -11.41 -3.71 -12.85
N ARG A 65 -11.34 -4.08 -11.56
CA ARG A 65 -11.10 -5.46 -11.11
C ARG A 65 -12.19 -6.01 -10.17
N VAL A 66 -13.20 -5.21 -9.87
CA VAL A 66 -14.37 -5.65 -9.11
C VAL A 66 -15.42 -6.22 -10.07
N ASP A 67 -15.90 -7.42 -9.79
CA ASP A 67 -16.99 -8.08 -10.52
C ASP A 67 -17.94 -8.82 -9.55
N ALA A 68 -18.91 -9.55 -10.09
CA ALA A 68 -19.92 -10.28 -9.32
C ALA A 68 -19.34 -11.37 -8.38
N ARG A 69 -18.08 -11.79 -8.60
CA ARG A 69 -17.38 -12.81 -7.82
C ARG A 69 -16.47 -12.21 -6.77
N THR A 70 -16.30 -10.89 -6.73
CA THR A 70 -15.48 -10.22 -5.73
C THR A 70 -16.01 -10.49 -4.32
N ASP A 71 -15.15 -11.01 -3.44
CA ASP A 71 -15.51 -11.19 -2.03
C ASP A 71 -15.60 -9.83 -1.34
N VAL A 72 -16.84 -9.45 -0.99
CA VAL A 72 -17.15 -8.18 -0.35
C VAL A 72 -17.23 -8.28 1.18
N ARG A 73 -16.95 -9.44 1.77
CA ARG A 73 -16.94 -9.60 3.23
C ARG A 73 -15.81 -8.77 3.81
N GLY A 74 -16.12 -7.96 4.82
CA GLY A 74 -15.12 -7.15 5.51
C GLY A 74 -14.83 -5.80 4.86
N VAL A 75 -15.41 -5.50 3.69
CA VAL A 75 -15.35 -4.17 3.09
C VAL A 75 -15.89 -3.12 4.07
N ARG A 76 -15.24 -1.96 4.09
CA ARG A 76 -15.55 -0.82 4.95
C ARG A 76 -15.95 0.36 4.06
N SER A 77 -16.70 1.30 4.63
CA SER A 77 -16.93 2.58 3.97
C SER A 77 -15.68 3.44 4.14
N PHE A 78 -15.20 4.03 3.04
CA PHE A 78 -14.14 5.03 3.11
C PHE A 78 -14.51 6.17 4.05
N LEU A 79 -15.76 6.66 3.99
CA LEU A 79 -16.27 7.72 4.88
C LEU A 79 -16.12 7.36 6.36
N GLN A 80 -16.30 6.09 6.71
CA GLN A 80 -16.12 5.62 8.09
C GLN A 80 -14.64 5.59 8.48
N LEU A 81 -13.74 5.20 7.57
CA LEU A 81 -12.30 5.19 7.80
C LEU A 81 -11.75 6.62 7.93
N GLU A 82 -12.18 7.51 7.04
CA GLU A 82 -11.90 8.95 7.07
C GLU A 82 -12.31 9.55 8.42
N LYS A 83 -13.57 9.34 8.82
CA LYS A 83 -14.07 9.82 10.12
C LYS A 83 -13.29 9.21 11.28
N ALA A 84 -13.00 7.92 11.26
CA ALA A 84 -12.28 7.25 12.33
C ALA A 84 -10.86 7.82 12.51
N PHE A 85 -10.19 8.17 11.40
CA PHE A 85 -8.90 8.83 11.45
C PHE A 85 -8.99 10.24 12.03
N THR A 86 -9.94 11.07 11.56
CA THR A 86 -10.10 12.45 12.06
C THR A 86 -10.61 12.52 13.50
N ASP A 87 -11.37 11.50 13.95
CA ASP A 87 -11.77 11.38 15.35
C ASP A 87 -10.55 11.07 16.25
N ALA A 88 -9.56 10.32 15.74
CA ALA A 88 -8.33 10.00 16.47
C ALA A 88 -7.28 11.12 16.38
N PHE A 89 -7.23 11.83 15.25
CA PHE A 89 -6.28 12.89 14.95
C PHE A 89 -7.03 14.10 14.40
N THR A 90 -7.40 15.00 15.29
CA THR A 90 -8.28 16.14 14.98
C THR A 90 -7.68 17.14 14.00
N GLN A 91 -6.34 17.21 13.92
CA GLN A 91 -5.60 18.01 12.93
C GLN A 91 -5.11 17.17 11.74
N GLY A 92 -5.65 15.95 11.57
CA GLY A 92 -5.30 15.04 10.48
C GLY A 92 -3.80 14.69 10.49
N PHE A 93 -3.15 14.85 9.35
CA PHE A 93 -1.72 14.54 9.19
C PHE A 93 -0.77 15.52 9.91
N GLU A 94 -1.28 16.65 10.40
CA GLU A 94 -0.53 17.63 11.19
C GLU A 94 -0.76 17.47 12.70
N ASP A 95 -1.56 16.49 13.12
CA ASP A 95 -1.81 16.24 14.52
C ASP A 95 -0.52 15.78 15.24
N PRO A 96 -0.10 16.44 16.35
CA PRO A 96 1.13 16.07 17.05
C PRO A 96 1.16 14.60 17.51
N ALA A 97 0.01 14.02 17.86
CA ALA A 97 -0.07 12.60 18.22
C ALA A 97 0.18 11.70 17.00
N TYR A 98 -0.32 12.07 15.82
CA TYR A 98 -0.05 11.36 14.58
C TYR A 98 1.43 11.48 14.18
N LEU A 99 1.97 12.69 14.20
CA LEU A 99 3.35 12.97 13.83
C LEU A 99 4.33 12.14 14.66
N SER A 100 4.20 12.20 15.99
CA SER A 100 5.08 11.49 16.91
C SER A 100 4.94 9.97 16.86
N SER A 101 3.70 9.44 16.74
CA SER A 101 3.46 8.00 16.77
C SER A 101 3.71 7.29 15.44
N GLU A 102 3.44 7.95 14.30
CA GLU A 102 3.44 7.29 13.00
C GLU A 102 4.40 7.88 11.98
N ARG A 103 4.81 9.15 12.08
CA ARG A 103 5.56 9.81 11.00
C ARG A 103 7.03 10.09 11.32
N GLU A 104 7.31 10.78 12.42
CA GLU A 104 8.62 11.39 12.70
C GLU A 104 9.76 10.37 12.67
N TYR A 105 9.57 9.18 13.26
CA TYR A 105 10.61 8.15 13.26
C TYR A 105 10.90 7.57 11.86
N LYS A 106 9.89 7.52 10.97
CA LYS A 106 10.05 7.08 9.58
C LYS A 106 10.77 8.15 8.77
N VAL A 107 10.44 9.42 8.97
CA VAL A 107 11.14 10.56 8.36
C VAL A 107 12.60 10.61 8.80
N ALA A 108 12.89 10.39 10.08
CA ALA A 108 14.25 10.33 10.59
C ALA A 108 15.05 9.16 9.97
N ALA A 109 14.41 8.01 9.76
CA ALA A 109 15.03 6.87 9.07
C ALA A 109 15.26 7.16 7.56
N ALA A 110 14.35 7.86 6.90
CA ALA A 110 14.51 8.32 5.51
C ALA A 110 15.68 9.31 5.36
N ALA A 111 15.86 10.23 6.32
CA ALA A 111 17.01 11.13 6.34
C ALA A 111 18.35 10.37 6.45
N GLN A 112 18.41 9.34 7.31
CA GLN A 112 19.61 8.47 7.40
C GLN A 112 19.82 7.62 6.15
N MET A 113 18.74 7.18 5.49
CA MET A 113 18.82 6.48 4.20
C MET A 113 19.46 7.39 3.14
N ALA A 114 19.04 8.65 3.07
CA ALA A 114 19.61 9.64 2.16
C ALA A 114 21.08 9.95 2.47
N GLU A 115 21.46 10.03 3.75
CA GLU A 115 22.85 10.27 4.18
C GLU A 115 23.77 9.07 3.87
N LEU A 116 23.38 7.87 4.30
CA LEU A 116 24.24 6.69 4.22
C LEU A 116 24.21 6.02 2.84
N CYS A 117 23.09 6.12 2.13
CA CYS A 117 22.85 5.34 0.92
C CYS A 117 22.38 6.23 -0.24
N SER A 118 22.88 7.47 -0.33
CA SER A 118 22.69 8.28 -1.54
C SER A 118 23.29 7.58 -2.78
N SER A 119 22.81 7.97 -3.96
CA SER A 119 23.35 7.43 -5.23
C SER A 119 24.87 7.61 -5.33
N GLY A 120 25.40 8.80 -4.98
CA GLY A 120 26.84 9.08 -5.04
C GLY A 120 27.65 8.25 -4.03
N GLU A 121 27.15 8.12 -2.80
CA GLU A 121 27.81 7.32 -1.76
C GLU A 121 27.89 5.84 -2.15
N LEU A 122 26.78 5.25 -2.57
CA LEU A 122 26.75 3.84 -2.98
C LEU A 122 27.58 3.60 -4.24
N ALA A 123 27.52 4.49 -5.24
CA ALA A 123 28.32 4.37 -6.46
C ALA A 123 29.83 4.41 -6.14
N SER A 124 30.25 5.29 -5.24
CA SER A 124 31.65 5.38 -4.79
C SER A 124 32.12 4.09 -4.11
N LEU A 125 31.31 3.53 -3.21
CA LEU A 125 31.62 2.27 -2.54
C LEU A 125 31.71 1.10 -3.53
N LEU A 126 30.79 1.02 -4.49
CA LEU A 126 30.81 -0.01 -5.53
C LEU A 126 32.06 0.09 -6.41
N ALA A 127 32.45 1.29 -6.81
CA ALA A 127 33.66 1.52 -7.62
C ALA A 127 34.95 1.10 -6.89
N GLN A 128 34.97 1.20 -5.56
CA GLN A 128 36.08 0.78 -4.71
C GLN A 128 36.03 -0.71 -4.33
N GLY A 129 34.99 -1.45 -4.74
CA GLY A 129 34.77 -2.83 -4.31
C GLY A 129 34.41 -2.98 -2.83
N ALA A 130 34.00 -1.90 -2.17
CA ALA A 130 33.67 -1.85 -0.74
C ALA A 130 32.26 -2.41 -0.45
N HIS A 131 31.97 -3.61 -0.93
CA HIS A 131 30.65 -4.25 -0.83
C HIS A 131 30.24 -4.54 0.63
N ALA A 132 31.20 -4.90 1.49
CA ALA A 132 30.97 -5.13 2.91
C ALA A 132 30.40 -3.88 3.60
N GLU A 133 30.91 -2.69 3.27
CA GLU A 133 30.43 -1.42 3.82
C GLU A 133 28.99 -1.11 3.39
N VAL A 134 28.62 -1.36 2.13
CA VAL A 134 27.23 -1.25 1.67
C VAL A 134 26.30 -2.15 2.50
N CYS A 135 26.74 -3.37 2.78
CA CYS A 135 26.02 -4.34 3.61
C CYS A 135 25.87 -3.87 5.07
N GLU A 136 26.93 -3.29 5.66
CA GLU A 136 26.87 -2.70 7.01
C GLU A 136 25.89 -1.52 7.08
N ARG A 137 25.91 -0.63 6.08
CA ARG A 137 24.96 0.49 5.99
C ARG A 137 23.51 0.00 5.91
N ALA A 138 23.24 -1.01 5.08
CA ALA A 138 21.92 -1.64 5.00
C ALA A 138 21.48 -2.25 6.35
N LYS A 139 22.37 -2.99 7.03
CA LYS A 139 22.11 -3.58 8.37
C LYS A 139 21.85 -2.51 9.44
N ARG A 140 22.60 -1.41 9.41
CA ARG A 140 22.39 -0.26 10.28
C ARG A 140 21.00 0.33 10.07
N LEU A 141 20.58 0.54 8.81
CA LEU A 141 19.28 1.11 8.46
C LEU A 141 18.10 0.23 8.90
N VAL A 142 18.13 -1.08 8.66
CA VAL A 142 17.04 -1.98 9.11
C VAL A 142 16.91 -2.03 10.63
N SER A 143 17.98 -1.70 11.35
CA SER A 143 17.99 -1.65 12.81
C SER A 143 17.42 -0.34 13.39
N LYS A 144 17.22 0.71 12.56
CA LYS A 144 16.75 2.04 13.02
C LYS A 144 15.26 2.13 13.32
N THR A 145 14.47 1.23 12.75
CA THR A 145 13.02 1.22 12.95
C THR A 145 12.55 -0.15 13.44
N ASN A 146 11.32 -0.18 13.94
CA ASN A 146 10.60 -1.39 14.31
C ASN A 146 9.78 -1.98 13.14
N LEU A 147 9.98 -1.48 11.90
CA LEU A 147 9.16 -1.87 10.75
C LEU A 147 9.45 -3.31 10.28
N ILE A 148 10.73 -3.72 10.30
CA ILE A 148 11.16 -5.08 9.97
C ILE A 148 11.21 -5.91 11.26
N PHE A 149 10.75 -7.15 11.20
CA PHE A 149 10.78 -8.03 12.38
C PHE A 149 12.21 -8.51 12.71
N PRO A 150 12.55 -8.77 13.99
CA PRO A 150 13.90 -9.19 14.38
C PRO A 150 14.44 -10.41 13.64
N ASN A 151 13.59 -11.42 13.39
CA ASN A 151 13.97 -12.61 12.64
C ASN A 151 14.34 -12.31 11.18
N GLU A 152 13.68 -11.35 10.54
CA GLU A 152 13.99 -10.93 9.18
C GLU A 152 15.30 -10.13 9.13
N LYS A 153 15.57 -9.29 10.15
CA LYS A 153 16.86 -8.61 10.31
C LYS A 153 18.00 -9.62 10.48
N MET A 154 17.79 -10.66 11.30
CA MET A 154 18.76 -11.73 11.50
C MET A 154 19.02 -12.49 10.20
N ALA A 155 17.97 -12.88 9.47
CA ALA A 155 18.11 -13.58 8.20
C ALA A 155 18.94 -12.77 7.17
N LEU A 156 18.66 -11.47 7.02
CA LEU A 156 19.47 -10.59 6.18
C LEU A 156 20.93 -10.54 6.65
N SER A 157 21.15 -10.36 7.96
CA SER A 157 22.50 -10.35 8.53
C SER A 157 23.26 -11.65 8.27
N ASP A 158 22.61 -12.79 8.47
CA ASP A 158 23.23 -14.11 8.33
C ASP A 158 23.53 -14.44 6.87
N GLY A 159 22.64 -14.07 5.95
CA GLY A 159 22.90 -14.14 4.50
C GLY A 159 24.15 -13.36 4.10
N LEU A 160 24.28 -12.11 4.58
CA LEU A 160 25.40 -11.22 4.25
C LEU A 160 26.74 -11.63 4.89
N LYS A 161 26.72 -12.52 5.89
CA LYS A 161 27.93 -13.07 6.54
C LYS A 161 28.49 -14.31 5.83
N ARG A 162 27.80 -14.85 4.82
CA ARG A 162 28.22 -16.09 4.12
C ARG A 162 29.51 -15.92 3.33
N GLY A 163 29.76 -14.74 2.76
CA GLY A 163 30.98 -14.50 1.98
C GLY A 163 30.95 -13.18 1.18
N GLU A 164 32.09 -12.87 0.57
CA GLU A 164 32.26 -11.67 -0.27
C GLU A 164 31.40 -11.71 -1.54
N ALA A 165 31.14 -12.91 -2.08
CA ALA A 165 30.30 -13.08 -3.26
C ALA A 165 28.86 -12.65 -2.99
N GLU A 166 28.29 -13.04 -1.85
CA GLU A 166 26.96 -12.66 -1.39
C GLU A 166 26.86 -11.15 -1.13
N GLN A 167 27.87 -10.58 -0.48
CA GLN A 167 27.95 -9.14 -0.23
C GLN A 167 28.00 -8.34 -1.54
N ARG A 168 28.78 -8.79 -2.52
CA ARG A 168 28.86 -8.16 -3.83
C ARG A 168 27.54 -8.21 -4.59
N ARG A 169 26.88 -9.37 -4.60
CA ARG A 169 25.55 -9.52 -5.24
C ARG A 169 24.52 -8.61 -4.58
N PHE A 170 24.47 -8.59 -3.25
CA PHE A 170 23.58 -7.70 -2.51
C PHE A 170 23.86 -6.23 -2.82
N ALA A 171 25.11 -5.78 -2.66
CA ALA A 171 25.47 -4.38 -2.85
C ALA A 171 25.13 -3.87 -4.26
N THR A 172 25.35 -4.71 -5.28
CA THR A 172 25.02 -4.37 -6.68
C THR A 172 23.51 -4.28 -6.88
N ALA A 173 22.75 -5.31 -6.51
CA ALA A 173 21.29 -5.30 -6.66
C ALA A 173 20.60 -4.24 -5.80
N PHE A 174 21.18 -3.93 -4.63
CA PHE A 174 20.72 -2.87 -3.74
C PHE A 174 20.88 -1.49 -4.36
N PHE A 175 22.02 -1.20 -4.98
CA PHE A 175 22.18 0.03 -5.75
C PHE A 175 21.22 0.08 -6.95
N ASP A 176 21.15 -1.01 -7.72
CA ASP A 176 20.35 -1.06 -8.94
C ASP A 176 18.87 -0.84 -8.63
N VAL A 177 18.30 -1.48 -7.60
CA VAL A 177 16.87 -1.30 -7.29
C VAL A 177 16.53 0.12 -6.84
N LEU A 178 17.47 0.83 -6.21
CA LEU A 178 17.28 2.21 -5.76
C LEU A 178 17.53 3.23 -6.89
N TYR A 179 18.61 3.08 -7.63
CA TYR A 179 19.16 4.12 -8.50
C TYR A 179 19.52 3.66 -9.92
N GLY A 180 19.41 2.36 -10.20
CA GLY A 180 19.72 1.80 -11.51
C GLY A 180 18.76 2.30 -12.59
N ASP A 181 19.23 2.27 -13.83
CA ASP A 181 18.47 2.68 -15.01
C ASP A 181 17.47 1.62 -15.46
N GLY A 182 16.54 2.03 -16.33
CA GLY A 182 15.55 1.15 -16.94
C GLY A 182 14.33 0.84 -16.07
N ASP A 183 13.52 -0.09 -16.54
CA ASP A 183 12.24 -0.42 -15.92
C ASP A 183 12.40 -0.91 -14.49
N PHE A 184 11.59 -0.37 -13.58
CA PHE A 184 11.67 -0.70 -12.16
C PHE A 184 11.31 -2.16 -11.87
N GLY A 185 10.39 -2.76 -12.64
CA GLY A 185 9.94 -4.14 -12.43
C GLY A 185 11.07 -5.18 -12.47
N PRO A 186 11.85 -5.26 -13.56
CA PRO A 186 13.04 -6.11 -13.62
C PRO A 186 14.05 -5.87 -12.50
N ARG A 187 14.28 -4.61 -12.10
CA ARG A 187 15.19 -4.27 -10.99
C ARG A 187 14.67 -4.78 -9.64
N PHE A 188 13.37 -4.65 -9.40
CA PHE A 188 12.71 -5.21 -8.21
C PHE A 188 12.80 -6.74 -8.17
N GLU A 189 12.54 -7.41 -9.29
CA GLU A 189 12.64 -8.89 -9.37
C GLU A 189 14.08 -9.36 -9.14
N ALA A 190 15.08 -8.68 -9.71
CA ALA A 190 16.49 -8.99 -9.49
C ALA A 190 16.88 -8.84 -8.01
N PHE A 191 16.43 -7.76 -7.36
CA PHE A 191 16.65 -7.58 -5.92
C PHE A 191 15.95 -8.65 -5.08
N ALA A 192 14.71 -9.02 -5.43
CA ALA A 192 13.98 -10.10 -4.78
C ALA A 192 14.71 -11.44 -4.90
N THR A 193 15.26 -11.77 -6.08
CA THR A 193 16.09 -12.97 -6.28
C THR A 193 17.32 -12.95 -5.39
N VAL A 194 18.04 -11.82 -5.28
CA VAL A 194 19.21 -11.74 -4.39
C VAL A 194 18.81 -11.91 -2.92
N LEU A 195 17.70 -11.30 -2.48
CA LEU A 195 17.19 -11.53 -1.12
C LEU A 195 16.78 -13.00 -0.89
N GLU A 196 16.30 -13.69 -1.92
CA GLU A 196 15.94 -15.12 -1.85
C GLU A 196 17.18 -15.99 -1.65
N GLU A 197 18.25 -15.74 -2.42
CA GLU A 197 19.55 -16.42 -2.27
C GLU A 197 20.19 -16.22 -0.88
N LEU A 198 19.87 -15.10 -0.22
CA LEU A 198 20.31 -14.78 1.14
C LEU A 198 19.39 -15.34 2.24
N ASP A 199 18.33 -16.06 1.88
CA ASP A 199 17.24 -16.49 2.79
C ASP A 199 16.56 -15.33 3.55
N ALA A 200 16.62 -14.12 2.97
CA ALA A 200 16.12 -12.89 3.55
C ALA A 200 14.88 -12.32 2.83
N LEU A 201 14.35 -13.04 1.83
CA LEU A 201 13.22 -12.56 1.03
C LEU A 201 11.92 -12.52 1.85
N LYS A 202 11.48 -11.30 2.15
CA LYS A 202 10.19 -10.95 2.71
C LYS A 202 9.69 -9.67 2.06
N TRP A 203 8.38 -9.43 2.09
CA TRP A 203 7.79 -8.18 1.60
C TRP A 203 8.37 -6.95 2.30
N THR A 204 8.62 -7.07 3.60
CA THR A 204 9.24 -6.05 4.44
C THR A 204 10.67 -5.73 3.98
N THR A 205 11.55 -6.72 3.84
CA THR A 205 12.94 -6.52 3.39
C THR A 205 13.02 -6.04 1.94
N ALA A 206 12.13 -6.52 1.07
CA ALA A 206 12.08 -6.12 -0.34
C ALA A 206 11.61 -4.67 -0.57
N THR A 207 10.87 -4.08 0.38
CA THR A 207 10.23 -2.76 0.19
C THR A 207 10.72 -1.68 1.17
N TYR A 208 11.40 -2.07 2.25
CA TYR A 208 11.85 -1.15 3.30
C TYR A 208 12.76 -0.03 2.78
N PHE A 209 13.83 -0.40 2.07
CA PHE A 209 14.81 0.58 1.61
C PHE A 209 14.23 1.49 0.53
N LEU A 210 13.37 0.95 -0.34
CA LEU A 210 12.62 1.73 -1.34
C LEU A 210 11.72 2.76 -0.67
N PHE A 211 10.99 2.37 0.37
CA PHE A 211 10.11 3.25 1.14
C PHE A 211 10.88 4.37 1.84
N LEU A 212 12.07 4.09 2.38
CA LEU A 212 12.89 5.12 3.01
C LEU A 212 13.56 6.05 1.99
N ALA A 213 14.00 5.53 0.85
CA ALA A 213 14.69 6.32 -0.18
C ALA A 213 13.72 7.20 -0.98
N HIS A 214 12.53 6.68 -1.30
CA HIS A 214 11.54 7.34 -2.14
C HIS A 214 10.12 7.16 -1.57
N PRO A 215 9.82 7.73 -0.39
CA PRO A 215 8.50 7.64 0.23
C PRO A 215 7.40 8.27 -0.63
N ASP A 216 7.74 9.16 -1.57
CA ASP A 216 6.83 9.73 -2.56
C ASP A 216 6.28 8.69 -3.56
N ARG A 217 6.97 7.55 -3.74
CA ARG A 217 6.65 6.55 -4.78
C ARG A 217 6.38 5.16 -4.24
N HIS A 218 7.15 4.74 -3.25
CA HIS A 218 7.24 3.34 -2.86
C HIS A 218 6.61 3.13 -1.48
N PRO A 219 5.52 2.38 -1.36
CA PRO A 219 4.98 2.02 -0.07
C PRO A 219 5.77 0.89 0.57
N PHE A 220 5.84 0.90 1.90
CA PHE A 220 6.30 -0.23 2.69
C PHE A 220 5.20 -1.28 2.83
N VAL A 221 5.54 -2.54 2.59
CA VAL A 221 4.57 -3.65 2.62
C VAL A 221 4.76 -4.49 3.87
N LYS A 222 3.84 -4.33 4.82
CA LYS A 222 3.59 -5.31 5.89
C LYS A 222 2.44 -6.23 5.45
N PRO A 223 2.69 -7.52 5.17
CA PRO A 223 1.73 -8.40 4.48
C PRO A 223 0.33 -8.47 5.07
N SER A 224 0.20 -8.64 6.38
CA SER A 224 -1.10 -8.74 7.06
C SER A 224 -1.90 -7.44 6.92
N ASN A 225 -1.24 -6.31 7.18
CA ASN A 225 -1.85 -4.99 7.14
C ASN A 225 -2.28 -4.62 5.71
N MET A 226 -1.43 -4.91 4.72
CA MET A 226 -1.72 -4.62 3.32
C MET A 226 -2.90 -5.45 2.80
N GLN A 227 -2.99 -6.74 3.16
CA GLN A 227 -4.12 -7.58 2.80
C GLN A 227 -5.42 -7.14 3.50
N GLU A 228 -5.36 -6.79 4.79
CA GLU A 228 -6.52 -6.27 5.53
C GLU A 228 -7.02 -4.95 4.91
N ALA A 229 -6.10 -4.06 4.56
CA ALA A 229 -6.42 -2.82 3.87
C ALA A 229 -7.05 -3.08 2.50
N ALA A 230 -6.43 -3.90 1.66
CA ALA A 230 -6.99 -4.25 0.35
C ALA A 230 -8.42 -4.82 0.47
N LYS A 231 -8.66 -5.69 1.46
CA LYS A 231 -9.99 -6.24 1.76
C LYS A 231 -10.99 -5.16 2.22
N ALA A 232 -10.58 -4.25 3.10
CA ALA A 232 -11.43 -3.16 3.56
C ALA A 232 -11.89 -2.23 2.41
N TYR A 233 -11.10 -2.12 1.35
CA TYR A 233 -11.39 -1.26 0.20
C TYR A 233 -11.94 -2.03 -1.02
N ALA A 234 -12.11 -3.36 -0.92
CA ALA A 234 -12.41 -4.24 -2.06
C ALA A 234 -11.42 -4.10 -3.24
N PHE A 235 -10.15 -3.79 -2.94
CA PHE A 235 -9.12 -3.53 -3.94
C PHE A 235 -8.31 -4.79 -4.25
N ASP A 236 -8.26 -5.21 -5.52
CA ASP A 236 -7.44 -6.36 -5.94
C ASP A 236 -5.96 -5.98 -6.05
N ILE A 237 -5.20 -6.29 -5.00
CA ILE A 237 -3.74 -6.13 -4.96
C ILE A 237 -2.97 -7.30 -5.60
N GLY A 238 -3.67 -8.33 -6.10
CA GLY A 238 -3.05 -9.52 -6.72
C GLY A 238 -2.02 -10.20 -5.82
N TYR A 239 -2.27 -10.23 -4.51
CA TYR A 239 -1.29 -10.64 -3.49
C TYR A 239 -0.73 -12.05 -3.73
N ASP A 240 0.58 -12.15 -3.60
CA ASP A 240 1.34 -13.40 -3.50
C ASP A 240 2.20 -13.32 -2.23
N SER A 241 2.41 -14.47 -1.57
CA SER A 241 3.25 -14.52 -0.38
C SER A 241 4.72 -14.29 -0.70
N ARG A 242 5.18 -14.71 -1.88
CA ARG A 242 6.53 -14.40 -2.39
C ARG A 242 6.52 -13.00 -3.02
N PRO A 243 7.38 -12.07 -2.57
CA PRO A 243 7.51 -10.76 -3.20
C PRO A 243 7.76 -10.86 -4.72
N ASN A 244 6.99 -10.09 -5.49
CA ASN A 244 7.09 -10.01 -6.95
C ASN A 244 6.54 -8.67 -7.46
N TRP A 245 6.94 -8.28 -8.67
CA TRP A 245 6.60 -7.00 -9.26
C TRP A 245 5.10 -6.86 -9.56
N ARG A 246 4.43 -7.93 -10.00
CA ARG A 246 2.99 -7.89 -10.31
C ARG A 246 2.17 -7.49 -9.08
N SER A 247 2.49 -8.05 -7.92
CA SER A 247 1.80 -7.74 -6.67
C SER A 247 2.22 -6.36 -6.17
N TYR A 248 3.51 -6.04 -6.22
CA TYR A 248 4.01 -4.75 -5.71
C TYR A 248 3.49 -3.54 -6.51
N SER A 249 3.40 -3.65 -7.84
CA SER A 249 2.81 -2.61 -8.70
C SER A 249 1.33 -2.36 -8.38
N ARG A 250 0.56 -3.43 -8.10
CA ARG A 250 -0.84 -3.30 -7.69
C ARG A 250 -1.00 -2.72 -6.27
N MET A 251 -0.08 -3.03 -5.35
CA MET A 251 -0.06 -2.39 -4.03
C MET A 251 0.27 -0.90 -4.13
N GLN A 252 1.17 -0.52 -5.05
CA GLN A 252 1.43 0.90 -5.37
C GLN A 252 0.18 1.57 -5.96
N ASP A 253 -0.54 0.91 -6.87
CA ASP A 253 -1.83 1.41 -7.39
C ASP A 253 -2.85 1.61 -6.27
N PHE A 254 -2.92 0.68 -5.32
CA PHE A 254 -3.81 0.78 -4.16
C PHE A 254 -3.47 2.00 -3.29
N VAL A 255 -2.19 2.17 -2.92
CA VAL A 255 -1.75 3.31 -2.11
C VAL A 255 -1.99 4.64 -2.84
N ARG A 256 -1.69 4.73 -4.14
CA ARG A 256 -2.02 5.91 -4.96
C ARG A 256 -3.52 6.17 -5.05
N TYR A 257 -4.33 5.11 -5.14
CA TYR A 257 -5.78 5.25 -5.12
C TYR A 257 -6.25 5.87 -3.81
N VAL A 258 -5.79 5.36 -2.65
CA VAL A 258 -6.16 5.93 -1.34
C VAL A 258 -5.71 7.38 -1.22
N ALA A 259 -4.47 7.71 -1.62
CA ALA A 259 -3.97 9.07 -1.63
C ALA A 259 -4.87 10.01 -2.46
N GLY A 260 -5.18 9.62 -3.70
CA GLY A 260 -6.04 10.42 -4.57
C GLY A 260 -7.48 10.53 -4.06
N VAL A 261 -8.00 9.53 -3.34
CA VAL A 261 -9.32 9.64 -2.70
C VAL A 261 -9.30 10.68 -1.59
N LEU A 262 -8.29 10.65 -0.70
CA LEU A 262 -8.12 11.65 0.37
C LEU A 262 -8.07 13.08 -0.22
N GLU A 263 -7.25 13.28 -1.25
CA GLU A 263 -7.15 14.58 -1.93
C GLU A 263 -8.48 15.02 -2.55
N ARG A 264 -9.17 14.14 -3.30
CA ARG A 264 -10.45 14.48 -3.97
C ARG A 264 -11.57 14.81 -2.98
N ARG A 265 -11.58 14.14 -1.83
CA ARG A 265 -12.59 14.39 -0.79
C ARG A 265 -12.30 15.66 0.02
N GLY A 266 -11.05 16.11 0.01
CA GLY A 266 -10.62 17.32 0.71
C GLY A 266 -10.46 17.11 2.22
N GLY A 267 -9.87 18.08 2.89
CA GLY A 267 -9.65 18.05 4.34
C GLY A 267 -8.40 17.29 4.80
N MET A 268 -7.84 16.40 3.97
CA MET A 268 -6.55 15.74 4.22
C MET A 268 -5.80 15.52 2.91
N ALA A 269 -4.57 15.99 2.81
CA ALA A 269 -3.68 15.74 1.68
C ALA A 269 -2.43 15.01 2.19
N PRO A 270 -2.23 13.72 1.87
CA PRO A 270 -1.04 13.00 2.29
C PRO A 270 0.19 13.56 1.59
N ARG A 271 1.29 13.74 2.33
CA ARG A 271 2.57 14.22 1.78
C ARG A 271 3.29 13.16 0.95
N ASP A 272 3.11 11.89 1.32
CA ASP A 272 3.85 10.74 0.78
C ASP A 272 3.18 9.42 1.20
N CYS A 273 3.78 8.29 0.86
CA CYS A 273 3.32 6.96 1.27
C CYS A 273 3.37 6.74 2.79
N ILE A 274 4.14 7.52 3.57
CA ILE A 274 4.13 7.44 5.04
C ILE A 274 2.76 7.88 5.55
N ASP A 275 2.24 9.00 5.05
CA ASP A 275 0.92 9.50 5.41
C ASP A 275 -0.19 8.52 5.02
N VAL A 276 -0.15 8.01 3.78
CA VAL A 276 -1.16 7.06 3.30
C VAL A 276 -1.15 5.77 4.13
N GLN A 277 0.02 5.23 4.44
CA GLN A 277 0.13 4.03 5.27
C GLN A 277 -0.36 4.29 6.70
N GLY A 278 -0.03 5.45 7.29
CA GLY A 278 -0.51 5.86 8.60
C GLY A 278 -2.04 5.99 8.63
N PHE A 279 -2.63 6.63 7.62
CA PHE A 279 -4.08 6.72 7.46
C PHE A 279 -4.74 5.34 7.44
N ILE A 280 -4.26 4.44 6.57
CA ILE A 280 -4.79 3.08 6.44
C ILE A 280 -4.71 2.34 7.77
N TRP A 281 -3.54 2.36 8.42
CA TRP A 281 -3.32 1.64 9.67
C TRP A 281 -4.20 2.16 10.80
N CYS A 282 -4.15 3.47 11.08
CA CYS A 282 -4.86 4.05 12.21
C CYS A 282 -6.38 3.98 12.05
N SER A 283 -6.90 4.21 10.83
CA SER A 283 -8.34 4.14 10.57
C SER A 283 -8.89 2.72 10.75
N LEU A 284 -8.16 1.70 10.31
CA LEU A 284 -8.56 0.29 10.50
C LEU A 284 -8.53 -0.12 11.97
N GLN A 285 -7.49 0.28 12.72
CA GLN A 285 -7.40 0.01 14.16
C GLN A 285 -8.55 0.68 14.93
N ALA A 286 -8.82 1.95 14.66
CA ALA A 286 -9.90 2.70 15.32
C ALA A 286 -11.28 2.09 15.06
N VAL A 287 -11.54 1.59 13.83
CA VAL A 287 -12.80 0.91 13.50
C VAL A 287 -12.91 -0.46 14.15
N SER A 288 -11.81 -1.20 14.28
CA SER A 288 -11.78 -2.51 14.94
C SER A 288 -11.95 -2.40 16.46
N ALA A 289 -11.36 -1.39 17.10
CA ALA A 289 -11.48 -1.15 18.54
C ALA A 289 -12.90 -0.79 18.99
N ARG A 290 -13.72 -0.17 18.12
CA ARG A 290 -15.14 0.16 18.42
C ARG A 290 -16.08 -1.05 18.38
N LYS A 291 -15.61 -2.23 17.97
CA LYS A 291 -16.40 -3.47 17.90
C LYS A 291 -16.16 -4.44 19.06
N GLY A 292 -15.18 -4.15 19.92
CA GLY A 292 -14.94 -4.85 21.18
C GLY A 292 -15.52 -4.06 22.34
#